data_AF-A0A4R5MMH5-F1
#
_entry.id   AF-A0A4R5MMH5-F1
#
_cell.length_a   1.000
_cell.length_b   1.000
_cell.length_c   1.000
_cell.angle_alpha   90.00
_cell.angle_beta   90.00
_cell.angle_gamma   90.00
#
_symmetry.space_group_name_H-M   'P 1'
#
loop_
_entity.id
_entity.type
_entity.pdbx_description
1 polymer ?
#
loop_
_entity_poly.entity_id
_entity_poly.type
_entity_poly.pdbx_seq_one_letter_code
_entity_poly.pdbx_strand_id
1 'polypeptide(L)'
;MPTFEEYNKYGQTYNRFFIDPWYRPVKRNPPIWFFKLMVGHFKNAFDRWEEFFFNSAPPYDLQIWLFNKTFIRSEIYCAKVDHFGQTRNIFTPSTVQKSFPEQIFGGKIKAELEWVLCDDFNYFDEEDFLDIYGNLPTISKNKFIENFHADGRKYYTFKIGDVWVGRLKCIK
;
A
#
# COMPACT_ATOMS: atom_id res chain seq x y z
N MET A 1 15.20 5.66 -10.17
CA MET A 1 15.33 4.22 -9.83
C MET A 1 15.53 4.13 -8.32
N PRO A 2 15.06 3.06 -7.64
CA PRO A 2 15.44 2.85 -6.24
C PRO A 2 16.95 2.84 -6.16
N THR A 3 17.50 3.49 -5.15
CA THR A 3 18.93 3.39 -4.90
C THR A 3 19.13 2.29 -3.87
N PHE A 4 20.07 1.39 -4.15
CA PHE A 4 20.46 0.33 -3.21
C PHE A 4 20.93 0.93 -1.87
N GLU A 5 21.37 2.19 -1.89
CA GLU A 5 21.74 2.99 -0.71
C GLU A 5 20.58 3.16 0.28
N GLU A 6 19.39 3.57 -0.17
CA GLU A 6 18.22 3.71 0.70
C GLU A 6 17.81 2.36 1.30
N TYR A 7 17.78 1.32 0.46
CA TYR A 7 17.46 -0.03 0.91
C TYR A 7 18.46 -0.53 1.95
N ASN A 8 19.75 -0.25 1.77
CA ASN A 8 20.77 -0.65 2.73
C ASN A 8 20.73 0.13 4.04
N LYS A 9 20.46 1.42 3.96
CA LYS A 9 20.42 2.32 5.12
C LYS A 9 19.18 2.10 5.98
N TYR A 10 18.01 1.93 5.37
CA TYR A 10 16.73 1.89 6.07
C TYR A 10 16.09 0.50 6.13
N GLY A 11 16.67 -0.49 5.43
CA GLY A 11 16.09 -1.83 5.31
C GLY A 11 14.84 -1.90 4.45
N GLN A 12 14.49 -0.80 3.76
CA GLN A 12 13.33 -0.72 2.89
C GLN A 12 13.50 0.41 1.87
N THR A 13 12.86 0.28 0.71
CA THR A 13 12.75 1.32 -0.31
C THR A 13 11.38 1.20 -0.97
N TYR A 14 10.87 2.29 -1.52
CA TYR A 14 9.58 2.34 -2.16
C TYR A 14 9.57 3.32 -3.32
N ASN A 15 8.64 3.13 -4.24
CA ASN A 15 8.42 4.05 -5.35
C ASN A 15 6.92 4.27 -5.56
N ARG A 16 6.49 5.52 -5.48
CA ARG A 16 5.08 5.94 -5.55
C ARG A 16 4.69 6.38 -6.96
N PHE A 17 3.40 6.32 -7.29
CA PHE A 17 2.89 7.08 -8.43
C PHE A 17 3.02 8.58 -8.17
N PHE A 18 4.03 9.19 -8.78
CA PHE A 18 4.20 10.64 -8.77
C PHE A 18 4.01 11.18 -10.18
N ILE A 19 2.85 11.78 -10.45
CA ILE A 19 2.55 12.43 -11.73
C ILE A 19 1.85 13.77 -11.49
N ASP A 20 2.47 14.87 -11.92
CA ASP A 20 1.81 16.18 -12.02
C ASP A 20 0.77 16.16 -13.17
N PRO A 21 -0.42 16.77 -13.02
CA PRO A 21 -0.91 17.61 -11.91
C PRO A 21 -1.65 16.87 -10.80
N TRP A 22 -1.76 15.55 -10.88
CA TRP A 22 -2.58 14.74 -9.96
C TRP A 22 -1.95 14.56 -8.57
N TYR A 23 -0.65 14.84 -8.45
CA TYR A 23 0.10 14.88 -7.20
C TYR A 23 0.28 16.30 -6.61
N ARG A 24 -0.61 17.23 -6.92
CA ARG A 24 -0.68 18.55 -6.27
C ARG A 24 -1.26 18.44 -4.84
N PRO A 25 -1.25 19.51 -4.01
CA PRO A 25 -1.70 19.44 -2.61
C PRO A 25 -3.09 18.80 -2.43
N VAL A 26 -3.98 19.00 -3.40
CA VAL A 26 -5.21 18.22 -3.53
C VAL A 26 -4.94 17.04 -4.45
N LYS A 27 -4.65 15.87 -3.85
CA LYS A 27 -4.46 14.62 -4.58
C LYS A 27 -5.74 14.27 -5.32
N ARG A 28 -5.66 14.14 -6.65
CA ARG A 28 -6.79 13.75 -7.50
C ARG A 28 -6.48 12.42 -8.17
N ASN A 29 -7.49 11.57 -8.31
CA ASN A 29 -7.33 10.38 -9.13
C ASN A 29 -7.31 10.80 -10.61
N PRO A 30 -6.35 10.31 -11.41
CA PRO A 30 -6.44 10.46 -12.85
C PRO A 30 -7.63 9.65 -13.40
N PRO A 31 -8.07 9.92 -14.63
CA PRO A 31 -9.05 9.07 -15.32
C PRO A 31 -8.62 7.60 -15.32
N ILE A 32 -9.60 6.68 -15.20
CA ILE A 32 -9.33 5.23 -15.07
C ILE A 32 -8.49 4.69 -16.24
N TRP A 33 -8.76 5.13 -17.47
CA TRP A 33 -8.00 4.70 -18.64
C TRP A 33 -6.51 5.05 -18.52
N PHE A 34 -6.19 6.23 -17.97
CA PHE A 34 -4.81 6.67 -17.77
C PHE A 34 -4.16 5.88 -16.64
N PHE A 35 -4.89 5.66 -15.55
CA PHE A 35 -4.41 4.84 -14.46
C PHE A 35 -4.07 3.40 -14.90
N LYS A 36 -4.84 2.80 -15.80
CA LYS A 36 -4.52 1.48 -16.39
C LYS A 36 -3.17 1.46 -17.10
N LEU A 37 -2.85 2.52 -17.85
CA LEU A 37 -1.53 2.65 -18.49
C LEU A 37 -0.43 2.70 -17.41
N MET A 38 -0.68 3.46 -16.35
CA MET A 38 0.26 3.57 -15.24
C MET A 38 0.51 2.24 -14.53
N VAL A 39 -0.54 1.44 -14.29
CA VAL A 39 -0.41 0.10 -13.69
C VAL A 39 0.49 -0.80 -14.55
N GLY A 40 0.38 -0.73 -15.89
CA GLY A 40 1.28 -1.43 -16.79
C GLY A 40 2.75 -1.03 -16.63
N HIS A 41 3.03 0.28 -16.53
CA HIS A 41 4.38 0.77 -16.26
C HIS A 41 4.89 0.35 -14.89
N PHE A 42 4.00 0.33 -13.88
CA PHE A 42 4.33 -0.12 -12.54
C PHE A 42 4.69 -1.60 -12.50
N LYS A 43 3.95 -2.44 -13.23
CA LYS A 43 4.30 -3.84 -13.36
C LYS A 43 5.68 -4.02 -13.99
N ASN A 44 5.98 -3.29 -15.06
CA ASN A 44 7.32 -3.33 -15.66
C ASN A 44 8.42 -2.87 -14.68
N ALA A 45 8.14 -1.85 -13.86
CA ALA A 45 9.08 -1.40 -12.84
C ALA A 45 9.25 -2.46 -11.73
N PHE A 46 8.16 -3.10 -11.31
CA PHE A 46 8.18 -4.20 -10.36
C PHE A 46 9.00 -5.38 -10.88
N ASP A 47 8.84 -5.77 -12.14
CA ASP A 47 9.61 -6.88 -12.74
C ASP A 47 11.11 -6.58 -12.77
N ARG A 48 11.49 -5.33 -13.04
CA ARG A 48 12.89 -4.89 -12.97
C ARG A 48 13.42 -4.86 -11.54
N TRP A 49 12.58 -4.50 -10.56
CA TRP A 49 12.96 -4.56 -9.15
C TRP A 49 13.16 -6.01 -8.72
N GLU A 50 12.28 -6.91 -9.15
CA GLU A 50 12.42 -8.33 -8.88
C GLU A 50 13.76 -8.85 -9.42
N GLU A 51 14.04 -8.64 -10.70
CA GLU A 51 15.31 -9.06 -11.31
C GLU A 51 16.52 -8.46 -10.57
N PHE A 52 16.43 -7.18 -10.21
CA PHE A 52 17.48 -6.50 -9.48
C PHE A 52 17.72 -7.11 -8.09
N PHE A 53 16.68 -7.26 -7.27
CA PHE A 53 16.79 -7.77 -5.90
C PHE A 53 17.11 -9.26 -5.86
N PHE A 54 16.58 -10.05 -6.79
CA PHE A 54 16.90 -11.46 -6.95
C PHE A 54 18.41 -11.67 -7.15
N ASN A 55 19.05 -10.82 -7.96
CA ASN A 55 20.49 -10.87 -8.22
C ASN A 55 21.35 -10.24 -7.11
N SER A 56 20.76 -9.51 -6.17
CA SER A 56 21.50 -8.72 -5.16
C SER A 56 21.91 -9.51 -3.91
N ALA A 57 21.37 -10.72 -3.73
CA ALA A 57 21.65 -11.71 -2.67
C ALA A 57 20.96 -11.62 -1.28
N PRO A 58 20.46 -10.48 -0.73
CA PRO A 58 19.75 -10.54 0.54
C PRO A 58 18.31 -11.03 0.35
N PRO A 59 17.74 -11.76 1.32
CA PRO A 59 16.30 -12.01 1.33
C PRO A 59 15.51 -10.70 1.36
N TYR A 60 14.49 -10.61 0.52
CA TYR A 60 13.62 -9.45 0.40
C TYR A 60 12.15 -9.87 0.28
N ASP A 61 11.26 -8.92 0.59
CA ASP A 61 9.84 -9.00 0.26
C ASP A 61 9.48 -7.82 -0.65
N LEU A 62 9.23 -8.11 -1.93
CA LEU A 62 8.84 -7.14 -2.94
C LEU A 62 7.32 -7.20 -3.16
N GLN A 63 6.68 -6.02 -3.12
CA GLN A 63 5.25 -5.87 -3.14
C GLN A 63 4.82 -4.76 -4.10
N ILE A 64 3.64 -4.91 -4.71
CA ILE A 64 2.88 -3.81 -5.32
C ILE A 64 1.65 -3.53 -4.47
N TRP A 65 1.44 -2.28 -4.10
CA TRP A 65 0.26 -1.84 -3.36
C TRP A 65 -0.64 -1.03 -4.28
N LEU A 66 -1.88 -1.49 -4.48
CA LEU A 66 -2.88 -0.82 -5.32
C LEU A 66 -4.07 -0.36 -4.47
N PHE A 67 -4.21 0.95 -4.26
CA PHE A 67 -5.25 1.54 -3.43
C PHE A 67 -6.52 1.80 -4.24
N ASN A 68 -7.63 1.14 -3.91
CA ASN A 68 -8.84 1.13 -4.74
C ASN A 68 -9.60 2.47 -4.80
N LYS A 69 -9.49 3.32 -3.78
CA LYS A 69 -10.16 4.64 -3.77
C LYS A 69 -9.21 5.80 -4.06
N THR A 70 -7.91 5.57 -3.86
CA THR A 70 -6.88 6.60 -3.95
C THR A 70 -5.71 6.07 -4.77
N PHE A 71 -5.98 5.72 -6.03
CA PHE A 71 -5.03 5.07 -6.94
C PHE A 71 -3.65 5.73 -6.98
N ILE A 72 -3.59 7.05 -6.84
CA ILE A 72 -2.36 7.83 -6.81
C ILE A 72 -1.43 7.53 -5.61
N ARG A 73 -1.96 6.90 -4.54
CA ARG A 73 -1.17 6.42 -3.39
C ARG A 73 -0.49 5.07 -3.65
N SER A 74 -0.81 4.41 -4.76
CA SER A 74 -0.26 3.10 -5.08
C SER A 74 1.26 3.17 -5.26
N GLU A 75 1.95 2.13 -4.81
CA GLU A 75 3.40 2.11 -4.67
C GLU A 75 3.99 0.71 -4.85
N ILE A 76 5.23 0.65 -5.34
CA ILE A 76 6.08 -0.54 -5.26
C ILE A 76 6.85 -0.41 -3.95
N TYR A 77 6.88 -1.46 -3.17
CA TYR A 77 7.53 -1.48 -1.87
C TYR A 77 8.44 -2.70 -1.76
N CYS A 78 9.66 -2.50 -1.31
CA CYS A 78 10.62 -3.57 -1.04
C CYS A 78 11.18 -3.42 0.37
N ALA A 79 11.21 -4.52 1.12
CA ALA A 79 11.81 -4.57 2.45
C ALA A 79 12.81 -5.71 2.57
N LYS A 80 13.84 -5.51 3.39
CA LYS A 80 14.68 -6.59 3.91
C LYS A 80 13.84 -7.51 4.79
N VAL A 81 14.11 -8.80 4.68
CA VAL A 81 13.56 -9.85 5.55
C VAL A 81 14.69 -10.78 6.00
N ASP A 82 14.43 -11.61 7.00
CA ASP A 82 15.45 -12.45 7.63
C ASP A 82 15.72 -13.73 6.81
N HIS A 83 14.72 -14.22 6.09
CA HIS A 83 14.82 -15.44 5.28
C HIS A 83 13.97 -15.37 4.01
N PHE A 84 14.38 -16.11 2.97
CA PHE A 84 13.64 -16.20 1.71
C PHE A 84 12.22 -16.74 1.95
N GLY A 85 11.23 -16.11 1.30
CA GLY A 85 9.82 -16.45 1.46
C GLY A 85 9.13 -15.81 2.66
N GLN A 86 9.87 -15.13 3.56
CA GLN A 86 9.24 -14.33 4.61
C GLN A 86 8.48 -13.16 3.99
N THR A 87 7.25 -12.95 4.46
CA THR A 87 6.42 -11.81 4.04
C THR A 87 6.36 -10.77 5.14
N ARG A 88 6.50 -9.50 4.76
CA ARG A 88 6.33 -8.34 5.63
C ARG A 88 4.95 -7.74 5.41
N ASN A 89 4.04 -7.99 6.35
CA ASN A 89 2.67 -7.51 6.27
C ASN A 89 2.57 -6.12 6.88
N ILE A 90 2.54 -5.09 6.03
CA ILE A 90 2.38 -3.69 6.45
C ILE A 90 0.90 -3.35 6.71
N PHE A 91 -0.01 -3.96 5.95
CA PHE A 91 -1.45 -3.76 6.10
C PHE A 91 -2.11 -4.96 6.77
N THR A 92 -3.19 -4.69 7.51
CA THR A 92 -4.04 -5.72 8.11
C THR A 92 -4.88 -6.38 7.01
N PRO A 93 -4.84 -7.73 6.87
CA PRO A 93 -5.71 -8.44 5.95
C PRO A 93 -7.18 -8.13 6.20
N SER A 94 -7.95 -7.95 5.14
CA SER A 94 -9.37 -7.67 5.25
C SER A 94 -10.13 -8.93 5.65
N THR A 95 -11.11 -8.80 6.54
CA THR A 95 -12.07 -9.86 6.86
C THR A 95 -13.18 -10.00 5.81
N VAL A 96 -13.30 -9.01 4.92
CA VAL A 96 -14.30 -8.99 3.86
C VAL A 96 -13.72 -9.70 2.63
N GLN A 97 -14.51 -10.56 2.00
CA GLN A 97 -14.17 -11.11 0.69
C GLN A 97 -14.63 -10.16 -0.41
N LYS A 98 -13.70 -9.64 -1.19
CA LYS A 98 -13.96 -8.91 -2.44
C LYS A 98 -13.15 -9.55 -3.56
N SER A 99 -13.60 -9.41 -4.79
CA SER A 99 -12.81 -9.79 -5.97
C SER A 99 -11.85 -8.66 -6.34
N PHE A 100 -10.69 -9.03 -6.88
CA PHE A 100 -9.74 -8.07 -7.43
C PHE A 100 -10.42 -7.24 -8.54
N PRO A 101 -10.36 -5.89 -8.49
CA PRO A 101 -11.10 -5.04 -9.42
C PRO A 101 -10.35 -4.89 -10.75
N GLU A 102 -10.40 -5.94 -11.58
CA GLU A 102 -9.76 -6.01 -12.90
C GLU A 102 -10.17 -4.88 -13.83
N GLN A 103 -11.41 -4.41 -13.72
CA GLN A 103 -11.92 -3.29 -14.49
C GLN A 103 -11.17 -1.98 -14.21
N ILE A 104 -10.46 -1.88 -13.09
CA ILE A 104 -9.65 -0.73 -12.69
C ILE A 104 -8.16 -1.03 -12.91
N PHE A 105 -7.64 -2.13 -12.36
CA PHE A 105 -6.21 -2.44 -12.36
C PHE A 105 -5.73 -3.25 -13.58
N GLY A 106 -6.65 -3.82 -14.36
CA GLY A 106 -6.35 -4.67 -15.51
C GLY A 106 -6.22 -6.15 -15.15
N GLY A 107 -6.69 -7.04 -16.04
CA GLY A 107 -6.65 -8.49 -15.83
C GLY A 107 -5.24 -9.10 -15.94
N LYS A 108 -4.33 -8.48 -16.71
CA LYS A 108 -2.96 -9.00 -16.89
C LYS A 108 -2.20 -9.06 -15.56
N ILE A 109 -2.18 -7.95 -14.80
CA ILE A 109 -1.48 -7.89 -13.51
C ILE A 109 -2.14 -8.81 -12.46
N LYS A 110 -3.46 -9.02 -12.56
CA LYS A 110 -4.16 -10.00 -11.72
C LYS A 110 -3.61 -11.42 -11.91
N ALA A 111 -3.36 -11.83 -13.16
CA ALA A 111 -2.95 -13.18 -13.47
C ALA A 111 -1.50 -13.49 -13.03
N GLU A 112 -0.63 -12.47 -13.03
CA GLU A 112 0.81 -12.63 -12.80
C GLU A 112 1.20 -12.60 -11.32
N LEU A 113 0.40 -11.99 -10.45
CA LEU A 113 0.69 -11.82 -9.04
C LEU A 113 -0.33 -12.53 -8.15
N GLU A 114 0.09 -12.88 -6.94
CA GLU A 114 -0.80 -13.24 -5.84
C GLU A 114 -1.25 -11.99 -5.10
N TRP A 115 -2.56 -11.81 -4.99
CA TRP A 115 -3.17 -10.61 -4.43
C TRP A 115 -3.86 -10.91 -3.11
N VAL A 116 -3.51 -10.14 -2.10
CA VAL A 116 -4.18 -10.14 -0.79
C VAL A 116 -4.92 -8.81 -0.63
N LEU A 117 -6.19 -8.90 -0.26
CA LEU A 117 -6.99 -7.73 0.10
C LEU A 117 -6.68 -7.34 1.55
N CYS A 118 -6.29 -6.09 1.74
CA CYS A 118 -6.05 -5.51 3.05
C CYS A 118 -6.85 -4.22 3.24
N ASP A 119 -6.99 -3.82 4.50
CA ASP A 119 -7.68 -2.60 4.89
C ASP A 119 -6.71 -1.40 4.88
N ASP A 120 -7.14 -0.29 4.26
CA ASP A 120 -6.42 0.98 4.27
C ASP A 120 -7.00 1.87 5.37
N PHE A 121 -6.18 2.17 6.37
CA PHE A 121 -6.55 2.98 7.53
C PHE A 121 -5.86 4.33 7.50
N ASN A 122 -6.59 5.37 7.90
CA ASN A 122 -5.99 6.59 8.42
C ASN A 122 -5.78 6.46 9.91
N TYR A 123 -4.79 7.20 10.40
CA TYR A 123 -4.38 7.27 11.77
C TYR A 123 -4.44 8.72 12.23
N PHE A 124 -4.98 8.95 13.42
CA PHE A 124 -5.02 10.25 14.07
C PHE A 124 -4.68 10.06 15.55
N ASP A 125 -3.75 10.87 16.06
CA ASP A 125 -3.61 11.03 17.50
C ASP A 125 -4.89 11.69 18.07
N GLU A 126 -5.13 11.55 19.38
CA GLU A 126 -6.34 12.08 20.02
C GLU A 126 -6.53 13.59 19.77
N GLU A 127 -5.47 14.38 19.82
CA GLU A 127 -5.50 15.82 19.58
C GLU A 127 -5.97 16.15 18.15
N ASP A 128 -5.34 15.55 17.13
CA ASP A 128 -5.71 15.72 15.72
C ASP A 128 -7.15 15.25 15.45
N PHE A 129 -7.55 14.15 16.07
CA PHE A 129 -8.88 13.59 15.90
C PHE A 129 -9.95 14.54 16.44
N LEU A 130 -9.74 15.10 17.63
CA LEU A 130 -10.66 16.04 18.25
C LEU A 130 -10.71 17.38 17.50
N ASP A 131 -9.60 17.84 16.93
CA ASP A 131 -9.57 19.06 16.11
C ASP A 131 -10.38 18.89 14.81
N ILE A 132 -10.16 17.78 14.09
CA ILE A 132 -10.80 17.53 12.79
C ILE A 132 -12.28 17.20 12.93
N TYR A 133 -12.63 16.37 13.91
CA TYR A 133 -13.98 15.80 13.99
C TYR A 133 -14.79 16.30 15.19
N GLY A 134 -14.22 17.15 16.04
CA GLY A 134 -14.85 17.65 17.25
C GLY A 134 -15.00 16.57 18.32
N ASN A 135 -15.95 16.77 19.23
CA ASN A 135 -16.23 15.81 20.29
C ASN A 135 -16.80 14.50 19.73
N LEU A 136 -16.36 13.37 20.30
CA LEU A 136 -16.77 11.99 19.98
C LEU A 136 -18.29 11.74 19.81
N PRO A 137 -19.25 12.43 20.47
CA PRO A 137 -20.68 12.13 20.34
C PRO A 137 -21.24 12.27 18.92
N THR A 138 -20.62 13.08 18.06
CA THR A 138 -21.16 13.39 16.71
C THR A 138 -20.76 12.35 15.66
N ILE A 139 -19.71 11.58 15.91
CA ILE A 139 -19.23 10.54 14.99
C ILE A 139 -19.75 9.20 15.47
N SER A 140 -20.42 8.46 14.60
CA SER A 140 -20.79 7.07 14.90
C SER A 140 -19.55 6.28 15.31
N LYS A 141 -19.52 5.77 16.55
CA LYS A 141 -18.44 4.92 17.09
C LYS A 141 -18.09 3.73 16.19
N ASN A 142 -19.01 3.32 15.33
CA ASN A 142 -18.80 2.23 14.37
C ASN A 142 -17.87 2.60 13.20
N LYS A 143 -17.44 3.86 13.11
CA LYS A 143 -16.58 4.34 12.02
C LYS A 143 -15.09 4.42 12.39
N PHE A 144 -14.74 4.35 13.67
CA PHE A 144 -13.36 4.42 14.14
C PHE A 144 -13.06 3.34 15.18
N ILE A 145 -11.79 2.98 15.30
CA ILE A 145 -11.29 2.07 16.34
C ILE A 145 -10.40 2.89 17.26
N GLU A 146 -10.74 2.92 18.54
CA GLU A 146 -9.88 3.49 19.59
C GLU A 146 -8.77 2.48 19.92
N ASN A 147 -7.55 2.97 19.99
CA ASN A 147 -6.37 2.19 20.31
C ASN A 147 -5.45 3.00 21.25
N PHE A 148 -4.41 2.34 21.76
CA PHE A 148 -3.47 2.92 22.69
C PHE A 148 -2.04 2.66 22.23
N HIS A 149 -1.22 3.71 22.26
CA HIS A 149 0.22 3.61 22.15
C HIS A 149 0.80 2.85 23.35
N ALA A 150 2.05 2.38 23.22
CA ALA A 150 2.75 1.71 24.31
C ALA A 150 2.94 2.60 25.57
N ASP A 151 2.94 3.92 25.39
CA ASP A 151 3.03 4.92 26.46
C ASP A 151 1.66 5.29 27.07
N GLY A 152 0.57 4.66 26.61
CA GLY A 152 -0.79 4.89 27.09
C GLY A 152 -1.54 6.03 26.41
N ARG A 153 -0.91 6.77 25.47
CA ARG A 153 -1.64 7.79 24.69
C ARG A 153 -2.65 7.16 23.74
N LYS A 154 -3.80 7.81 23.57
CA LYS A 154 -4.86 7.34 22.69
C LYS A 154 -4.61 7.73 21.24
N TYR A 155 -5.03 6.86 20.34
CA TYR A 155 -5.13 7.18 18.94
C TYR A 155 -6.34 6.49 18.31
N TYR A 156 -6.76 7.01 17.17
CA TYR A 156 -7.94 6.57 16.46
C TYR A 156 -7.55 6.13 15.06
N THR A 157 -8.08 4.96 14.63
CA THR A 157 -7.94 4.49 13.25
C THR A 157 -9.27 4.46 12.54
N PHE A 158 -9.27 4.85 11.27
CA PHE A 158 -10.46 4.91 10.44
C PHE A 158 -10.20 4.20 9.12
N LYS A 159 -11.03 3.19 8.79
CA LYS A 159 -10.92 2.52 7.50
C LYS A 159 -11.37 3.46 6.38
N ILE A 160 -10.42 3.94 5.59
CA ILE A 160 -10.69 4.86 4.49
C ILE A 160 -10.90 4.13 3.15
N GLY A 161 -10.37 2.92 3.02
CA GLY A 161 -10.49 2.16 1.79
C GLY A 161 -9.98 0.74 1.87
N ASP A 162 -9.67 0.22 0.69
CA ASP A 162 -9.08 -1.09 0.48
C ASP A 162 -7.76 -0.91 -0.27
N VAL A 163 -6.76 -1.70 0.10
CA VAL A 163 -5.50 -1.83 -0.63
C VAL A 163 -5.28 -3.28 -1.03
N TRP A 164 -4.92 -3.49 -2.28
CA TRP A 164 -4.54 -4.79 -2.80
C TRP A 164 -3.03 -4.91 -2.79
N VAL A 165 -2.51 -5.88 -2.03
CA VAL A 165 -1.08 -6.17 -1.92
C VAL A 165 -0.75 -7.34 -2.82
N GLY A 166 0.03 -7.08 -3.86
CA GLY A 166 0.46 -8.04 -4.86
C GLY A 166 1.90 -8.50 -4.63
N ARG A 167 2.15 -9.80 -4.71
CA ARG A 167 3.49 -10.41 -4.69
C ARG A 167 3.63 -11.41 -5.83
N LEU A 168 4.86 -11.77 -6.18
CA LEU A 168 5.02 -12.92 -7.08
C LEU A 168 4.52 -14.19 -6.42
N LYS A 169 3.95 -15.06 -7.25
CA LYS A 169 3.58 -16.41 -6.85
C LYS A 169 4.84 -17.13 -6.41
N CYS A 170 4.93 -17.49 -5.12
CA CYS A 170 5.95 -18.43 -4.69
C CYS A 170 5.68 -19.76 -5.41
N ILE A 171 6.64 -20.22 -6.20
CA ILE A 171 6.62 -21.59 -6.70
C ILE A 171 6.80 -22.46 -5.46
N LYS A 172 5.71 -23.11 -5.02
CA LYS A 172 5.73 -24.09 -3.93
C LYS A 172 6.32 -25.41 -4.39
#